data_AF-A0A9E3VZU0-F1
#
_entry.id   AF-A0A9E3VZU0-F1
#
_cell.length_a   1.000
_cell.length_b   1.000
_cell.length_c   1.000
_cell.angle_alpha   90.00
_cell.angle_beta   90.00
_cell.angle_gamma   90.00
#
_symmetry.space_group_name_H-M   'P 1'
#
loop_
_entity.id
_entity.type
_entity.pdbx_description
1 polymer ?
#
loop_
_entity_poly.entity_id
_entity_poly.type
_entity_poly.pdbx_seq_one_letter_code
_entity_poly.pdbx_strand_id
1 'polypeptide(L)'
;YFDLLMAEETERYLFRMVALKMIVENPEQYGFFPESSRLYPPLNFKLVEIKDNVDSWADYAREHHISYKLLKYFNPWLRSDKLRVKRGQTYTIKMPLPPFDLTHYELEKRYLQQ
;
A
#
# COMPACT_ATOMS: atom_id res chain seq x y z
N TYR A 1 -18.43 4.44 -17.59
CA TYR A 1 -16.98 4.79 -17.52
C TYR A 1 -16.37 4.72 -18.91
N PHE A 2 -16.67 3.67 -19.67
CA PHE A 2 -16.34 3.58 -21.10
C PHE A 2 -17.14 4.56 -21.98
N ASP A 3 -18.25 5.10 -21.48
CA ASP A 3 -19.10 6.06 -22.22
C ASP A 3 -18.65 7.53 -22.10
N LEU A 4 -17.45 7.79 -21.57
CA LEU A 4 -16.90 9.15 -21.46
C LEU A 4 -16.16 9.51 -22.75
N LEU A 5 -16.45 10.69 -23.33
CA LEU A 5 -15.71 11.21 -24.47
C LEU A 5 -14.33 11.71 -24.02
N MET A 6 -13.31 10.86 -24.17
CA MET A 6 -11.92 11.18 -23.84
C MET A 6 -11.10 11.42 -25.12
N ALA A 7 -9.98 12.13 -24.98
CA ALA A 7 -8.98 12.17 -26.04
C ALA A 7 -8.37 10.77 -26.25
N GLU A 8 -8.06 10.42 -27.50
CA GLU A 8 -7.58 9.08 -27.90
C GLU A 8 -6.36 8.61 -27.09
N GLU A 9 -5.44 9.53 -26.77
CA GLU A 9 -4.27 9.22 -25.93
C GLU A 9 -4.66 8.80 -24.50
N THR A 10 -5.68 9.43 -23.91
CA THR A 10 -6.14 9.14 -22.54
C THR A 10 -6.97 7.86 -22.50
N GLU A 11 -7.79 7.62 -23.51
CA GLU A 11 -8.63 6.42 -23.61
C GLU A 11 -7.78 5.13 -23.65
N ARG A 12 -6.62 5.16 -24.33
CA ARG A 12 -5.69 4.01 -24.38
C ARG A 12 -5.21 3.56 -22.99
N TYR A 13 -5.02 4.49 -22.04
CA TYR A 13 -4.57 4.11 -20.69
C TYR A 13 -5.62 3.33 -19.93
N LEU A 14 -6.91 3.56 -20.20
CA LEU A 14 -7.99 2.78 -19.59
C LEU A 14 -7.86 1.29 -19.95
N PHE A 15 -7.77 0.98 -21.24
CA PHE A 15 -7.64 -0.41 -21.68
C PHE A 15 -6.36 -1.07 -21.14
N ARG A 16 -5.24 -0.32 -21.07
CA ARG A 16 -4.00 -0.82 -20.47
C ARG A 16 -4.15 -1.12 -18.98
N MET A 17 -4.83 -0.26 -18.22
CA MET A 17 -5.10 -0.49 -16.79
C MET A 17 -5.99 -1.70 -16.57
N VAL A 18 -7.03 -1.88 -17.40
CA VAL A 18 -7.91 -3.06 -17.34
C VAL A 18 -7.14 -4.33 -17.67
N ALA A 19 -6.33 -4.32 -18.73
CA ALA A 19 -5.49 -5.45 -19.11
C ALA A 19 -4.51 -5.82 -17.99
N LEU A 20 -3.81 -4.83 -17.41
CA LEU A 20 -2.91 -5.04 -16.27
C LEU A 20 -3.65 -5.63 -15.07
N LYS A 21 -4.85 -5.11 -14.74
CA LYS A 21 -5.66 -5.66 -13.66
C LYS A 21 -6.00 -7.14 -13.90
N MET A 22 -6.45 -7.48 -15.11
CA MET A 22 -6.79 -8.87 -15.45
C MET A 22 -5.58 -9.81 -15.35
N ILE A 23 -4.41 -9.37 -15.82
CA ILE A 23 -3.16 -10.13 -15.73
C ILE A 23 -2.74 -10.31 -14.27
N VAL A 24 -2.80 -9.26 -13.45
CA VAL A 24 -2.40 -9.33 -12.04
C VAL A 24 -3.36 -10.20 -11.21
N GLU A 25 -4.66 -10.16 -11.49
CA GLU A 25 -5.66 -10.97 -10.78
C GLU A 25 -5.61 -12.45 -11.18
N ASN A 26 -5.29 -12.76 -12.44
CA ASN A 26 -5.29 -14.15 -12.95
C ASN A 26 -4.05 -14.42 -13.85
N PRO A 27 -2.82 -14.37 -13.32
CA PRO A 27 -1.60 -14.41 -14.12
C PRO A 27 -1.48 -15.67 -15.00
N GLU A 28 -1.89 -16.82 -14.48
CA GLU A 28 -1.81 -18.12 -15.17
C GLU A 28 -2.63 -18.15 -16.46
N GLN A 29 -3.81 -17.51 -16.48
CA GLN A 29 -4.68 -17.46 -17.66
C GLN A 29 -4.05 -16.66 -18.82
N TYR A 30 -3.10 -15.78 -18.50
CA TYR A 30 -2.38 -14.95 -19.46
C TYR A 30 -0.93 -15.42 -19.66
N GLY A 31 -0.60 -16.65 -19.23
CA GLY A 31 0.72 -17.26 -19.44
C GLY A 31 1.82 -16.77 -18.48
N PHE A 32 1.46 -16.10 -17.38
CA PHE A 32 2.39 -15.71 -16.33
C PHE A 32 2.36 -16.73 -15.18
N PHE A 33 3.52 -17.29 -14.86
CA PHE A 33 3.69 -18.23 -13.74
C PHE A 33 4.74 -17.67 -12.78
N PRO A 34 4.37 -16.71 -11.91
CA PRO A 34 5.32 -16.13 -10.98
C PRO A 34 5.75 -17.17 -9.93
N GLU A 35 7.05 -17.47 -9.89
CA GLU A 35 7.63 -18.26 -8.80
C GLU A 35 7.56 -17.46 -7.50
N SER A 36 7.08 -18.09 -6.42
CA SER A 36 6.96 -17.44 -5.11
C SER A 36 8.29 -16.89 -4.58
N SER A 37 9.41 -17.53 -4.94
CA SER A 37 10.78 -17.09 -4.63
C SER A 37 11.19 -15.80 -5.32
N ARG A 38 10.56 -15.44 -6.44
CA ARG A 38 10.85 -14.20 -7.20
C ARG A 38 9.84 -13.09 -6.93
N LEU A 39 8.82 -13.37 -6.12
CA LEU A 39 7.87 -12.35 -5.71
C LEU A 39 8.54 -11.41 -4.70
N TYR A 40 8.11 -10.15 -4.74
CA TYR A 40 8.51 -9.21 -3.70
C TYR A 40 8.03 -9.73 -2.34
N PRO A 41 8.90 -9.69 -1.32
CA PRO A 41 8.50 -10.10 0.01
C PRO A 41 7.40 -9.19 0.55
N PRO A 42 6.51 -9.72 1.43
CA PRO A 42 5.48 -8.91 2.05
C PRO A 42 6.11 -7.81 2.91
N LEU A 43 5.53 -6.60 2.88
CA LEU A 43 5.99 -5.51 3.72
C LEU A 43 5.69 -5.81 5.20
N ASN A 44 6.65 -5.54 6.08
CA ASN A 44 6.50 -5.74 7.51
C ASN A 44 5.77 -4.57 8.16
N PHE A 45 4.56 -4.82 8.65
CA PHE A 45 3.77 -3.86 9.41
C PHE A 45 2.94 -4.56 10.49
N LYS A 46 2.58 -3.79 11.52
CA LYS A 46 1.54 -4.16 12.49
C LYS A 46 0.26 -3.40 12.18
N LEU A 47 -0.88 -4.00 12.49
CA LEU A 47 -2.18 -3.33 12.40
C LEU A 47 -2.50 -2.65 13.72
N VAL A 48 -2.87 -1.37 13.65
CA VAL A 48 -3.30 -0.58 14.81
C VAL A 48 -4.72 -0.09 14.56
N GLU A 49 -5.61 -0.37 15.50
CA GLU A 49 -6.99 0.15 15.47
C GLU A 49 -7.04 1.55 16.10
N ILE A 50 -7.64 2.49 15.36
CA ILE A 50 -7.88 3.84 15.81
C ILE A 50 -9.38 4.08 15.92
N LYS A 51 -9.81 4.39 17.14
CA LYS A 51 -11.20 4.68 17.51
C LYS A 51 -11.42 6.17 17.79
N ASP A 52 -10.33 6.89 18.07
CA ASP A 52 -10.34 8.30 18.41
C ASP A 52 -9.86 9.17 17.24
N ASN A 53 -10.16 10.47 17.34
CA ASN A 53 -9.68 11.44 16.36
C ASN A 53 -8.16 11.55 16.41
N VAL A 54 -7.55 11.73 15.24
CA VAL A 54 -6.12 12.05 15.12
C VAL A 54 -6.01 13.45 14.54
N ASP A 55 -5.54 14.39 15.34
CA ASP A 55 -5.43 15.80 14.92
C ASP A 55 -4.28 16.05 13.95
N SER A 56 -3.19 15.30 14.08
CA SER A 56 -2.00 15.41 13.24
C SER A 56 -1.30 14.07 13.08
N TRP A 57 -1.32 13.55 11.87
CA TRP A 57 -0.58 12.32 11.52
C TRP A 57 0.94 12.51 11.61
N ALA A 58 1.44 13.74 11.52
CA ALA A 58 2.86 14.01 11.64
C ALA A 58 3.34 13.85 13.10
N ASP A 59 2.53 14.32 14.06
CA ASP A 59 2.83 14.16 15.48
C ASP A 59 2.66 12.71 15.90
N TYR A 60 1.58 12.05 15.43
CA TYR A 60 1.37 10.62 15.64
C TYR A 60 2.54 9.76 15.10
N ALA A 61 3.06 10.10 13.91
CA ALA A 61 4.23 9.42 13.36
C ALA A 61 5.48 9.63 14.25
N ARG A 62 5.67 10.84 14.76
CA ARG A 62 6.80 11.19 15.65
C ARG A 62 6.75 10.42 16.97
N GLU A 63 5.57 10.32 17.58
CA GLU A 63 5.33 9.53 18.80
C GLU A 63 5.66 8.05 18.62
N HIS A 64 5.40 7.52 17.43
CA HIS A 64 5.73 6.14 17.07
C HIS A 64 7.13 5.97 16.47
N HIS A 65 7.98 7.00 16.54
CA HIS A 65 9.35 6.99 16.02
C HIS A 65 9.47 6.63 14.54
N ILE A 66 8.48 7.02 13.73
CA ILE A 66 8.48 6.81 12.28
C ILE A 66 8.36 8.14 11.54
N SER A 67 8.82 8.15 10.28
CA SER A 67 8.62 9.31 9.42
C SER A 67 7.16 9.42 8.97
N TYR A 68 6.63 10.64 8.91
CA TYR A 68 5.33 10.93 8.32
C TYR A 68 5.20 10.39 6.88
N LYS A 69 6.29 10.48 6.09
CA LYS A 69 6.35 9.91 4.73
C LYS A 69 6.14 8.40 4.75
N LEU A 70 6.76 7.71 5.70
CA LEU A 70 6.66 6.26 5.83
C LEU A 70 5.23 5.84 6.25
N LEU A 71 4.62 6.57 7.19
CA LEU A 71 3.23 6.35 7.57
C LEU A 71 2.28 6.45 6.37
N LYS A 72 2.45 7.47 5.52
CA LYS A 72 1.66 7.67 4.30
C LYS A 72 1.92 6.61 3.24
N TYR A 73 3.17 6.16 3.11
CA TYR A 73 3.54 5.10 2.17
C TYR A 73 2.77 3.80 2.44
N PHE A 74 2.64 3.42 3.72
CA PHE A 74 1.88 2.23 4.12
C PHE A 74 0.36 2.42 4.08
N ASN A 75 -0.12 3.66 4.06
CA ASN A 75 -1.54 4.01 4.12
C ASN A 75 -1.90 5.06 3.05
N PRO A 76 -1.86 4.71 1.75
CA PRO A 76 -2.06 5.67 0.66
C PRO A 76 -3.48 6.27 0.62
N TRP A 77 -4.43 5.67 1.33
CA TRP A 77 -5.79 6.18 1.49
C TRP A 77 -5.87 7.36 2.48
N LEU A 78 -4.86 7.57 3.33
CA LEU A 78 -4.77 8.73 4.21
C LEU A 78 -4.36 9.97 3.41
N ARG A 79 -5.31 10.61 2.72
CA ARG A 79 -5.03 11.83 1.95
C ARG A 79 -4.91 13.08 2.82
N SER A 80 -5.71 13.19 3.89
CA SER A 80 -5.66 14.33 4.82
C SER A 80 -4.54 14.18 5.84
N ASP A 81 -4.08 15.31 6.37
CA ASP A 81 -3.20 15.47 7.53
C ASP A 81 -3.79 15.01 8.88
N LYS A 82 -5.11 14.90 8.97
CA LYS A 82 -5.87 14.50 10.16
C LYS A 82 -6.91 13.41 9.87
N LEU A 83 -7.43 12.78 10.91
CA LEU A 83 -8.52 11.81 10.83
C LEU A 83 -9.61 12.17 11.83
N ARG A 84 -10.82 12.38 11.34
CA ARG A 84 -12.01 12.49 12.18
C ARG A 84 -12.78 11.19 12.16
N VAL A 85 -12.78 10.49 13.28
CA VAL A 85 -13.50 9.23 13.46
C VAL A 85 -14.92 9.54 13.89
N LYS A 86 -15.88 9.13 13.07
CA LYS A 86 -17.29 9.22 13.46
C LYS A 86 -17.58 8.19 14.54
N ARG A 87 -18.50 8.51 15.45
CA ARG A 87 -18.89 7.63 16.56
C ARG A 87 -19.27 6.23 16.04
N GLY A 88 -18.62 5.19 16.57
CA GLY A 88 -18.85 3.80 16.18
C GLY A 88 -18.02 3.31 14.98
N GLN A 89 -17.20 4.17 14.34
CA GLN A 89 -16.27 3.75 13.31
C GLN A 89 -14.91 3.40 13.91
N THR A 90 -14.23 2.43 13.33
CA THR A 90 -12.86 2.06 13.67
C THR A 90 -12.07 2.03 12.38
N TYR A 91 -10.88 2.63 12.40
CA TYR A 91 -9.96 2.61 11.26
C TYR A 91 -8.76 1.74 11.59
N THR A 92 -8.31 0.96 10.62
CA THR A 92 -7.10 0.15 10.78
C THR A 92 -5.95 0.81 10.03
N ILE A 93 -4.90 1.20 10.78
CA ILE A 93 -3.68 1.78 10.24
C ILE A 93 -2.60 0.71 10.17
N LYS A 94 -1.90 0.65 9.03
CA LYS A 94 -0.69 -0.17 8.87
C LYS A 94 0.50 0.60 9.40
N MET A 95 1.08 0.12 10.50
CA MET A 95 2.27 0.71 11.11
C MET A 95 3.52 -0.06 10.73
N PRO A 96 4.50 0.58 10.05
CA PRO A 96 5.72 -0.10 9.62
C PRO A 96 6.53 -0.58 10.83
N LEU A 97 7.17 -1.74 10.68
CA LEU A 97 8.12 -2.28 11.66
C LEU A 97 9.56 -2.05 11.18
N PRO A 98 10.50 -1.80 12.10
CA PRO A 98 11.91 -1.67 11.74
C PRO A 98 12.48 -3.00 11.22
N PRO A 99 13.52 -2.97 10.37
CA PRO A 99 14.21 -1.77 9.86
C PRO A 99 13.49 -1.14 8.66
N PHE A 100 13.59 0.18 8.54
CA PHE A 100 12.84 0.96 7.54
C PHE A 100 13.58 1.16 6.22
N ASP A 101 14.89 0.92 6.19
CA ASP A 101 15.78 1.27 5.07
C ASP A 101 16.39 0.04 4.36
N LEU A 102 15.75 -1.13 4.48
CA LEU A 102 16.28 -2.35 3.88
C LEU A 102 16.21 -2.32 2.36
N THR A 103 17.32 -2.66 1.72
CA THR A 103 17.36 -2.93 0.28
C THR A 103 16.72 -4.29 -0.02
N HIS A 104 16.33 -4.51 -1.28
CA HIS A 104 15.75 -5.79 -1.72
C HIS A 104 16.63 -7.00 -1.35
N TYR A 105 17.96 -6.86 -1.51
CA TYR A 105 18.93 -7.90 -1.17
C TYR A 105 18.94 -8.27 0.33
N GLU A 106 18.80 -7.26 1.21
CA GLU A 106 18.77 -7.50 2.65
C GLU A 106 17.43 -8.09 3.11
N LEU A 107 16.34 -7.74 2.43
CA LEU A 107 15.03 -8.35 2.66
C LEU A 107 15.06 -9.84 2.31
N GLU A 108 15.54 -10.22 1.12
CA GLU A 108 15.63 -11.63 0.70
C GLU A 108 16.43 -12.49 1.69
N LYS A 109 17.60 -12.02 2.12
CA LYS A 109 18.40 -12.71 3.14
C LYS A 109 17.63 -12.99 4.43
N ARG A 110 16.79 -12.05 4.86
CA ARG A 110 16.01 -12.17 6.08
C ARG A 110 14.88 -13.20 5.95
N TYR A 111 14.23 -13.29 4.78
CA TYR A 111 13.17 -14.27 4.53
C TYR A 111 13.73 -15.68 4.31
N LEU A 112 14.88 -15.82 3.66
CA LEU A 112 15.52 -17.12 3.43
C LEU A 112 16.15 -17.74 4.69
N GLN A 113 16.27 -16.98 5.77
CA GLN A 113 16.80 -17.45 7.06
C GLN A 113 15.71 -17.86 8.08
N GLN A 114 14.43 -17.72 7.73
CA GLN A 114 13.28 -18.17 8.54
C GLN A 114 12.75 -19.51 8.03
#